data_AF-A0A0S9NF95-F1
#
_entry.id   AF-A0A0S9NF95-F1
#
_cell.length_a   1.000
_cell.length_b   1.000
_cell.length_c   1.000
_cell.angle_alpha   90.00
_cell.angle_beta   90.00
_cell.angle_gamma   90.00
#
_symmetry.space_group_name_H-M   'P 1'
#
loop_
_entity.id
_entity.type
_entity.pdbx_description
1 polymer ?
#
loop_
_entity_poly.entity_id
_entity_poly.type
_entity_poly.pdbx_seq_one_letter_code
_entity_poly.pdbx_strand_id
1 'polypeptide(L)'
;MHDRIEVAPGVFRRVQQSRAVYCGDADDLQAAGLITQDMLPGQHGNPRGMCSYLRNGTRVKRGAISQTAPGHTRIVQIKGKGGTFFEVWVLLSAQRLEAIDAERAATRNLPAIEIGAMVFAGLQSSLEGVAA
;
A
#
# COMPACT_ATOMS: atom_id res chain seq x y z
N MET A 1 5.23 -4.70 12.77
CA MET A 1 4.31 -5.06 11.66
C MET A 1 4.10 -3.82 10.81
N HIS A 2 4.54 -3.82 9.55
CA HIS A 2 4.14 -2.77 8.61
C HIS A 2 3.02 -3.39 7.78
N ASP A 3 1.81 -2.88 7.92
CA ASP A 3 0.65 -3.37 7.17
C ASP A 3 0.92 -3.12 5.68
N ARG A 4 1.40 -4.17 5.02
CA ARG A 4 1.58 -4.23 3.58
C ARG A 4 0.25 -4.71 3.03
N ILE A 5 -0.50 -3.81 2.42
CA ILE A 5 -1.82 -4.08 1.87
C ILE A 5 -1.68 -4.08 0.35
N GLU A 6 -2.17 -5.12 -0.30
CA GLU A 6 -2.29 -5.12 -1.76
C GLU A 6 -3.45 -4.20 -2.16
N VAL A 7 -3.16 -3.20 -3.00
CA VAL A 7 -4.13 -2.17 -3.39
C VAL A 7 -4.54 -2.28 -4.86
N ALA A 8 -3.73 -2.96 -5.66
CA ALA A 8 -3.99 -3.40 -7.02
C ALA A 8 -3.13 -4.65 -7.28
N PRO A 9 -3.43 -5.48 -8.30
CA PRO A 9 -2.63 -6.66 -8.60
C PRO A 9 -1.14 -6.32 -8.71
N GLY A 10 -0.30 -6.96 -7.89
CA GLY A 10 1.16 -6.73 -7.90
C GLY A 10 1.62 -5.44 -7.22
N VAL A 11 0.69 -4.55 -6.82
CA VAL A 11 0.99 -3.27 -6.17
C VAL A 11 0.64 -3.31 -4.69
N PHE A 12 1.67 -3.14 -3.86
CA PHE A 12 1.55 -3.16 -2.42
C PHE A 12 1.78 -1.78 -1.84
N ARG A 13 0.91 -1.35 -0.94
CA ARG A 13 1.02 -0.10 -0.20
C ARG A 13 1.43 -0.37 1.25
N ARG A 14 2.35 0.45 1.74
CA ARG A 14 2.63 0.64 3.18
C ARG A 14 2.65 2.12 3.51
N VAL A 15 2.41 2.46 4.78
CA VAL A 15 2.61 3.83 5.28
C VAL A 15 3.89 3.84 6.11
N GLN A 16 4.84 4.70 5.72
CA GLN A 16 6.12 4.86 6.40
C GLN A 16 6.31 6.34 6.73
N GLN A 17 6.37 6.66 8.02
CA GLN A 17 6.38 8.04 8.52
C GLN A 17 5.18 8.82 7.95
N SER A 18 5.42 9.92 7.22
CA SER A 18 4.41 10.77 6.59
C SER A 18 4.13 10.41 5.12
N ARG A 19 4.52 9.21 4.67
CA ARG A 19 4.44 8.82 3.24
C ARG A 19 3.66 7.55 3.03
N ALA A 20 2.86 7.54 1.97
CA ALA A 20 2.39 6.30 1.37
C ALA A 20 3.47 5.80 0.40
N VAL A 21 3.92 4.56 0.58
CA VAL A 21 4.91 3.92 -0.28
C VAL A 21 4.23 2.78 -1.00
N TYR A 22 4.19 2.88 -2.33
CA TYR A 22 3.68 1.86 -3.23
C TYR A 22 4.86 1.12 -3.85
N CYS A 23 4.78 -0.20 -3.91
CA CYS A 23 5.83 -1.06 -4.45
C CYS A 23 5.23 -1.99 -5.50
N GLY A 24 5.92 -2.14 -6.62
CA GLY A 24 5.55 -3.04 -7.71
C GLY A 24 6.52 -2.93 -8.88
N ASP A 25 6.22 -3.67 -9.94
CA ASP A 25 6.89 -3.52 -11.22
C ASP A 25 6.40 -2.26 -11.95
N ALA A 26 7.14 -1.83 -12.96
CA ALA A 26 6.80 -0.61 -13.72
C ALA A 26 5.41 -0.68 -14.36
N ASP A 27 5.03 -1.84 -14.88
CA ASP A 27 3.76 -2.02 -15.59
C ASP A 27 2.57 -2.01 -14.63
N ASP A 28 2.70 -2.69 -13.48
CA ASP A 28 1.66 -2.72 -12.45
C ASP A 28 1.43 -1.32 -11.84
N LEU A 29 2.51 -0.57 -11.58
CA LEU A 29 2.42 0.79 -11.06
C LEU A 29 1.80 1.77 -12.07
N GLN A 30 2.04 1.56 -13.37
CA GLN A 30 1.38 2.31 -14.44
C GLN A 30 -0.10 1.95 -14.55
N ALA A 31 -0.44 0.66 -14.51
CA ALA A 31 -1.82 0.18 -14.54
C ALA A 31 -2.63 0.67 -13.33
N ALA A 32 -1.98 0.81 -12.16
CA ALA A 32 -2.57 1.43 -10.97
C ALA A 32 -2.67 2.96 -11.04
N GLY A 33 -2.21 3.60 -12.13
CA GLY A 33 -2.26 5.05 -12.33
C GLY A 33 -1.34 5.84 -11.39
N LEU A 34 -0.33 5.19 -10.79
CA LEU A 34 0.56 5.84 -9.82
C LEU A 34 1.70 6.62 -10.49
N ILE A 35 2.07 6.20 -11.70
CA ILE A 35 3.16 6.78 -12.48
C ILE A 35 2.84 6.65 -13.98
N THR A 36 3.56 7.42 -14.79
CA THR A 36 3.64 7.23 -16.25
C THR A 36 5.03 6.73 -16.65
N GLN A 37 5.15 6.18 -17.86
CA GLN A 37 6.42 5.63 -18.34
C GLN A 37 7.55 6.68 -18.31
N ASP A 38 7.29 7.92 -18.71
CA ASP A 38 8.25 9.02 -18.74
C ASP A 38 8.68 9.51 -17.35
N MET A 39 7.97 9.10 -16.29
CA MET A 39 8.35 9.41 -14.90
C MET A 39 9.40 8.43 -14.33
N LEU A 40 9.64 7.31 -15.00
CA LEU A 40 10.55 6.27 -14.50
C LEU A 40 12.02 6.72 -14.50
N PRO A 41 12.80 6.35 -13.48
CA PRO A 41 14.25 6.48 -13.51
C PRO A 41 14.87 5.80 -14.75
N GLY A 42 15.87 6.45 -15.33
CA GLY A 42 16.57 5.97 -16.52
C GLY A 42 15.92 6.31 -17.86
N GLN A 43 14.73 6.91 -17.85
CA GLN A 43 14.09 7.45 -19.05
C GLN A 43 14.74 8.75 -19.52
N HIS A 44 14.41 9.19 -20.74
CA HIS A 44 14.92 10.45 -21.28
C HIS A 44 14.63 11.62 -20.33
N GLY A 45 15.66 12.41 -20.01
CA GLY A 45 15.55 13.49 -19.04
C GLY A 45 15.63 13.06 -17.57
N ASN A 46 15.55 11.77 -17.24
CA ASN A 46 15.54 11.26 -15.86
C ASN A 46 16.86 10.56 -15.45
N PRO A 47 17.33 10.75 -14.21
CA PRO A 47 18.45 9.98 -13.68
C PRO A 47 18.07 8.51 -13.48
N ARG A 48 19.07 7.62 -13.46
CA ARG A 48 18.89 6.17 -13.27
C ARG A 48 18.58 5.72 -11.83
N GLY A 49 18.65 6.60 -10.84
CA GLY A 49 18.48 6.20 -9.43
C GLY A 49 17.09 6.52 -8.89
N MET A 50 16.74 7.80 -8.93
CA MET A 50 15.48 8.28 -8.40
C MET A 50 15.04 9.58 -9.06
N CYS A 51 13.73 9.74 -9.19
CA CYS A 51 13.10 10.95 -9.71
C CYS A 51 12.15 11.51 -8.66
N SER A 52 11.93 12.82 -8.68
CA SER A 52 10.96 13.47 -7.79
C SER A 52 10.09 14.41 -8.61
N TYR A 53 8.82 14.47 -8.27
CA TYR A 53 7.78 15.16 -9.01
C TYR A 53 6.86 15.90 -8.04
N LEU A 54 6.45 17.09 -8.44
CA LEU A 54 5.34 17.80 -7.81
C LEU A 54 4.02 17.08 -8.12
N ARG A 55 2.97 17.42 -7.39
CA ARG A 55 1.63 16.84 -7.55
C ARG A 55 1.08 16.97 -8.98
N ASN A 56 1.45 18.03 -9.71
CA ASN A 56 1.03 18.26 -11.08
C ASN A 56 1.87 17.51 -12.13
N GLY A 57 2.78 16.61 -11.71
CA GLY A 57 3.68 15.86 -12.61
C GLY A 57 4.93 16.63 -13.02
N THR A 58 5.15 17.86 -12.53
CA THR A 58 6.39 18.60 -12.85
C THR A 58 7.59 17.99 -12.15
N ARG A 59 8.65 17.68 -12.89
CA ARG A 59 9.88 17.11 -12.33
C ARG A 59 10.65 18.12 -11.48
N VAL A 60 11.04 17.68 -10.28
CA VAL A 60 11.91 18.41 -9.36
C VAL A 60 13.37 18.14 -9.71
N LYS A 61 14.13 19.21 -9.98
CA LYS A 61 15.57 19.11 -10.27
C LYS A 61 16.37 18.88 -8.98
N ARG A 62 17.54 18.25 -9.12
CA ARG A 62 18.47 18.00 -8.01
C ARG A 62 18.85 19.34 -7.35
N GLY A 63 18.70 19.43 -6.02
CA GLY A 63 18.99 20.64 -5.24
C GLY A 63 17.81 21.57 -4.99
N ALA A 64 16.68 21.41 -5.70
CA ALA A 64 15.48 22.24 -5.53
C ALA A 64 14.49 21.71 -4.47
N ILE A 65 14.97 20.98 -3.46
CA ILE A 65 14.15 20.20 -2.51
C ILE A 65 13.43 21.09 -1.46
N SER A 66 13.45 22.42 -1.61
CA SER A 66 12.79 23.33 -0.66
C SER A 66 11.25 23.28 -0.70
N GLN A 67 10.64 22.62 -1.70
CA GLN A 67 9.19 22.56 -1.87
C GLN A 67 8.66 21.13 -1.69
N THR A 68 8.55 20.67 -0.45
CA THR A 68 7.85 19.42 -0.14
C THR A 68 6.42 19.74 0.30
N ALA A 69 5.48 19.67 -0.65
CA ALA A 69 4.05 19.80 -0.40
C ALA A 69 3.36 18.42 -0.46
N PRO A 70 2.21 18.23 0.20
CA PRO A 70 1.42 17.02 0.05
C PRO A 70 1.15 16.67 -1.42
N GLY A 71 1.25 15.39 -1.75
CA GLY A 71 1.20 14.89 -3.13
C GLY A 71 2.53 14.96 -3.88
N HIS A 72 3.60 15.45 -3.27
CA HIS A 72 4.95 15.29 -3.83
C HIS A 72 5.30 13.80 -3.94
N THR A 73 5.69 13.39 -5.14
CA THR A 73 5.97 12.00 -5.48
C THR A 73 7.46 11.79 -5.69
N ARG A 74 8.04 10.77 -5.09
CA ARG A 74 9.40 10.32 -5.37
C ARG A 74 9.36 8.88 -5.87
N ILE A 75 9.99 8.63 -7.01
CA ILE A 75 10.08 7.29 -7.61
C ILE A 75 11.51 6.81 -7.45
N VAL A 76 11.70 5.66 -6.81
CA VAL A 76 13.00 5.07 -6.53
C VAL A 76 13.12 3.76 -7.29
N GLN A 77 14.18 3.60 -8.06
CA GLN A 77 14.50 2.32 -8.69
C GLN A 77 15.22 1.42 -7.68
N ILE A 78 14.71 0.22 -7.48
CA ILE A 78 15.32 -0.82 -6.64
C ILE A 78 15.74 -1.99 -7.53
N LYS A 79 17.02 -2.34 -7.45
CA LYS A 79 17.55 -3.54 -8.13
C LYS A 79 17.49 -4.73 -7.17
N GLY A 80 16.62 -5.68 -7.48
CA GLY A 80 16.50 -6.95 -6.77
C GLY A 80 17.17 -8.10 -7.52
N LYS A 81 17.26 -9.27 -6.88
CA LYS A 81 17.79 -10.49 -7.51
C LYS A 81 16.96 -10.99 -8.71
N GLY A 82 15.68 -10.63 -8.77
CA GLY A 82 14.74 -11.04 -9.83
C GLY A 82 14.41 -9.98 -10.87
N GLY A 83 15.00 -8.77 -10.79
CA GLY A 83 14.68 -7.69 -11.72
C GLY A 83 14.74 -6.30 -11.10
N THR A 84 14.19 -5.34 -11.83
CA THR A 84 14.04 -3.96 -11.37
C THR A 84 12.63 -3.75 -10.86
N PHE A 85 12.51 -3.31 -9.62
CA PHE A 85 11.25 -2.91 -8.99
C PHE A 85 11.30 -1.42 -8.68
N PHE A 86 10.14 -0.82 -8.44
CA PHE A 86 10.07 0.60 -8.11
C PHE A 86 9.31 0.81 -6.81
N GLU A 87 9.75 1.83 -6.06
CA GLU A 87 8.97 2.39 -4.98
C GLU A 87 8.50 3.80 -5.33
N VAL A 88 7.20 4.03 -5.21
CA VAL A 88 6.56 5.33 -5.41
C VAL A 88 6.16 5.87 -4.05
N TRP A 89 6.84 6.92 -3.63
CA TRP A 89 6.69 7.55 -2.31
C TRP A 89 5.87 8.83 -2.47
N VAL A 90 4.67 8.85 -1.91
CA VAL A 90 3.77 10.01 -1.96
C VAL A 90 3.70 10.65 -0.59
N LEU A 91 4.04 11.93 -0.50
CA LEU A 91 3.91 12.68 0.75
C LEU A 91 2.43 12.91 1.07
N LEU A 92 1.99 12.45 2.24
CA LEU A 92 0.60 12.57 2.68
C LEU A 92 0.34 13.96 3.28
N SER A 93 -0.91 14.42 3.19
CA SER A 93 -1.36 15.60 3.93
C SER A 93 -1.54 15.27 5.41
N ALA A 94 -1.48 16.29 6.28
CA ALA A 94 -1.75 16.14 7.70
C ALA A 94 -3.12 15.48 7.96
N GLN A 95 -4.17 15.97 7.28
CA GLN A 95 -5.51 15.39 7.37
C GLN A 95 -5.54 13.89 7.01
N ARG A 96 -4.76 13.45 6.01
CA ARG A 96 -4.74 12.02 5.67
C ARG A 96 -3.98 11.19 6.69
N LEU A 97 -2.94 11.75 7.31
CA LEU A 97 -2.22 11.10 8.40
C LEU A 97 -3.13 10.92 9.63
N GLU A 98 -3.86 11.97 10.02
CA GLU A 98 -4.85 11.92 11.09
C GLU A 98 -5.91 10.84 10.83
N ALA A 99 -6.42 10.75 9.60
CA ALA A 99 -7.37 9.71 9.22
C ALA A 99 -6.79 8.30 9.33
N ILE A 100 -5.54 8.09 8.89
CA ILE A 100 -4.87 6.78 9.00
C ILE A 100 -4.64 6.40 10.47
N ASP A 101 -4.26 7.36 11.30
CA ASP A 101 -4.05 7.11 12.73
C ASP A 101 -5.38 6.82 13.45
N ALA A 102 -6.47 7.50 13.07
CA ALA A 102 -7.83 7.20 13.54
C ALA A 102 -8.29 5.79 13.10
N GLU A 103 -8.09 5.42 11.82
CA GLU A 103 -8.39 4.07 11.29
C GLU A 103 -7.63 2.98 12.09
N ARG A 104 -6.36 3.22 12.40
CA ARG A 104 -5.52 2.30 13.20
C ARG A 104 -5.98 2.20 14.65
N ALA A 105 -6.35 3.31 15.28
CA ALA A 105 -6.88 3.33 16.64
C ALA A 105 -8.22 2.59 16.73
N ALA A 106 -9.11 2.79 15.76
CA ALA A 106 -10.38 2.07 15.68
C ALA A 106 -10.18 0.55 15.50
N THR A 107 -9.23 0.13 14.67
CA THR A 107 -8.94 -1.29 14.43
C THR A 107 -8.37 -1.98 15.67
N ARG A 108 -7.56 -1.27 16.48
CA ARG A 108 -7.06 -1.78 17.77
C ARG A 108 -8.15 -1.91 18.84
N ASN A 109 -9.23 -1.15 18.72
CA ASN A 109 -10.32 -1.11 19.71
C ASN A 109 -11.53 -1.98 19.32
N LEU A 110 -11.45 -2.79 18.26
CA LEU A 110 -12.47 -3.80 18.02
C LEU A 110 -12.38 -4.86 19.13
N PRO A 111 -13.43 -5.03 19.96
CA PRO A 111 -13.46 -6.15 20.88
C PRO A 111 -13.37 -7.43 20.06
N ALA A 112 -12.50 -8.35 20.48
CA ALA A 112 -12.50 -9.71 19.95
C ALA A 112 -13.92 -10.26 20.12
N ILE A 113 -14.70 -10.28 19.03
CA ILE A 113 -15.96 -10.99 19.01
C ILE A 113 -15.55 -12.45 19.14
N GLU A 114 -15.70 -12.99 20.34
CA GLU A 114 -15.60 -14.42 20.61
C GLU A 114 -16.67 -15.12 19.76
N ILE A 115 -16.30 -15.54 18.55
CA ILE A 115 -17.05 -16.52 17.77
C ILE A 115 -16.79 -17.87 18.46
N GLY A 116 -17.41 -18.06 19.62
CA GLY A 116 -17.16 -19.20 20.50
C GLY A 116 -18.36 -19.65 21.34
N ALA A 117 -19.56 -19.13 21.04
CA ALA A 117 -20.79 -19.52 21.73
C ALA A 117 -21.95 -19.77 20.75
N MET A 118 -21.71 -20.56 19.69
CA MET A 118 -22.76 -21.41 19.13
C MET A 118 -22.45 -22.84 19.56
N VAL A 119 -22.83 -23.13 20.81
CA VAL A 119 -22.92 -24.48 21.33
C VAL A 119 -23.86 -25.25 20.40
N PHE A 120 -23.32 -26.29 19.77
CA PHE A 120 -24.05 -27.38 19.13
C PHE A 120 -25.13 -27.90 20.10
N ALA A 121 -26.35 -27.36 19.97
CA ALA A 121 -27.53 -27.94 20.58
C ALA A 121 -28.14 -28.92 19.57
N GLY A 122 -27.95 -30.22 19.82
CA GLY A 122 -28.86 -31.25 19.32
C GLY A 122 -28.42 -32.04 18.09
N LEU A 123 -27.35 -32.85 18.22
CA LEU A 123 -27.14 -34.02 17.37
C LEU A 123 -26.73 -35.22 18.22
N GLN A 124 -27.59 -35.56 19.18
CA GLN A 124 -27.63 -36.87 19.82
C GLN A 124 -29.09 -37.28 19.98
N SER A 125 -29.63 -37.98 18.99
CA SER A 125 -30.61 -39.01 19.26
C SER A 125 -30.26 -40.18 18.35
N SER A 126 -29.57 -41.13 18.98
CA SER A 126 -29.13 -42.38 18.41
C SER A 126 -30.34 -43.15 17.87
N LEU A 127 -30.16 -43.66 16.66
CA LEU A 127 -30.87 -44.81 16.12
C LEU A 127 -30.88 -45.96 17.14
N GLU A 128 -32.00 -46.18 17.81
CA GLU A 128 -32.38 -47.51 18.29
C GLU A 128 -33.87 -47.74 18.04
N GLY A 129 -34.15 -48.75 17.22
CA GLY A 129 -35.34 -49.56 17.34
C GLY A 129 -36.48 -49.34 16.35
N VAL A 130 -36.33 -49.79 15.09
CA VAL A 130 -37.44 -50.39 14.33
C VAL A 130 -36.90 -51.48 13.37
N ALA A 131 -37.22 -52.74 13.69
CA ALA A 131 -37.36 -53.95 12.85
C ALA A 131 -36.92 -55.16 13.70
N ALA A 132 -37.70 -56.20 13.96
CA ALA A 132 -39.04 -56.62 13.53
C ALA A 132 -39.61 -57.57 14.61
#